data_AF-B9SF91-F1
#
_entry.id   AF-B9SF91-F1
#
_cell.length_a   1.000
_cell.length_b   1.000
_cell.length_c   1.000
_cell.angle_alpha   90.00
_cell.angle_beta   90.00
_cell.angle_gamma   90.00
#
_symmetry.space_group_name_H-M   'P 1'
#
loop_
_entity.id
_entity.type
_entity.pdbx_description
1 polymer ?
#
loop_
_entity_poly.entity_id
_entity_poly.type
_entity_poly.pdbx_seq_one_letter_code
_entity_poly.pdbx_strand_id
1 'polypeptide(L)'
;MSSASIELKTDSDVVRFSISKCPYKIPSSEKGKKPTKHVKMSKKAKLNELRFYRLKAKKKMNSPNPEVRIRYKLEKAKRKEAWLIEKLSKFEVPKLRAETCDPEMLTEEEKHYLKRTGEKKKNFILVGRRGVFGGVVLNMHLHWKKHETVKIICKPCKPGQIHQYAEELARLSKGIVIDIRPNNSIIFYRGKNYVQPTVMSPPDTLSKNKALEKYKYEQSLEHTSQFIEKLEKELEEYLEHVARYKKGKEGLPQITIAEA
;
A
#
# COMPACT_ATOMS: atom_id res chain seq x y z
N MET A 1 -17.28 -45.50 -19.62
CA MET A 1 -16.84 -44.31 -20.37
C MET A 1 -18.10 -43.51 -20.71
N SER A 2 -18.37 -42.40 -20.02
CA SER A 2 -19.50 -41.52 -20.37
C SER A 2 -18.92 -40.24 -20.97
N SER A 3 -19.05 -40.07 -22.29
CA SER A 3 -18.65 -38.85 -22.98
C SER A 3 -19.64 -37.74 -22.66
N ALA A 4 -19.20 -36.70 -21.94
CA ALA A 4 -19.96 -35.48 -21.79
C ALA A 4 -19.78 -34.64 -23.06
N SER A 5 -20.86 -34.45 -23.82
CA SER A 5 -20.90 -33.58 -25.00
C SER A 5 -20.84 -32.12 -24.55
N ILE A 6 -19.96 -31.33 -25.15
CA ILE A 6 -19.83 -29.89 -24.89
C ILE A 6 -20.47 -29.18 -26.08
N GLU A 7 -21.53 -28.41 -25.83
CA GLU A 7 -22.12 -27.54 -26.85
C GLU A 7 -21.64 -26.09 -26.68
N LEU A 8 -21.43 -25.44 -27.82
CA LEU A 8 -20.96 -24.07 -27.96
C LEU A 8 -22.14 -23.24 -28.47
N LYS A 9 -22.69 -22.34 -27.64
CA LYS A 9 -23.71 -21.39 -28.08
C LYS A 9 -23.08 -20.02 -28.30
N THR A 10 -23.28 -19.46 -29.48
CA THR A 10 -22.62 -18.24 -29.98
C THR A 10 -23.51 -17.00 -29.99
N ASP A 11 -24.73 -17.08 -29.44
CA ASP A 11 -25.77 -16.08 -29.74
C ASP A 11 -25.77 -14.85 -28.81
N SER A 12 -24.67 -14.56 -28.10
CA SER A 12 -24.46 -13.24 -27.46
C SER A 12 -22.98 -13.00 -27.12
N ASP A 13 -22.62 -11.73 -26.96
CA ASP A 13 -21.26 -11.16 -26.80
C ASP A 13 -20.44 -11.65 -25.58
N VAL A 14 -20.86 -12.76 -24.96
CA VAL A 14 -20.20 -13.43 -23.84
C VAL A 14 -20.16 -14.95 -24.08
N VAL A 15 -18.96 -15.51 -24.21
CA VAL A 15 -18.76 -16.96 -24.31
C VAL A 15 -19.02 -17.63 -22.96
N ARG A 16 -20.08 -18.46 -22.86
CA ARG A 16 -20.43 -19.23 -21.67
C ARG A 16 -20.53 -20.72 -22.00
N PHE A 17 -19.84 -21.57 -21.22
CA PHE A 17 -19.96 -23.02 -21.33
C PHE A 17 -21.02 -23.54 -20.35
N SER A 18 -22.01 -24.28 -20.86
CA SER A 18 -22.95 -25.05 -20.03
C SER A 18 -22.67 -26.54 -20.19
N ILE A 19 -22.64 -27.27 -19.07
CA ILE A 19 -22.66 -28.73 -19.07
C ILE A 19 -24.11 -29.13 -18.83
N SER A 20 -24.80 -29.62 -19.87
CA SER A 20 -26.13 -30.16 -19.75
C SER A 20 -26.08 -31.49 -19.00
N LYS A 21 -26.49 -31.48 -17.73
CA LYS A 21 -26.90 -32.70 -17.02
C LYS A 21 -28.40 -32.84 -17.15
N CYS A 22 -28.87 -33.98 -17.68
CA CYS A 22 -30.30 -34.32 -17.70
C CYS A 22 -30.85 -34.43 -16.27
N PRO A 23 -32.10 -34.02 -16.02
CA PRO A 23 -32.65 -33.88 -14.67
C PRO A 23 -33.53 -35.08 -14.33
N TYR A 24 -33.23 -35.82 -13.25
CA TYR A 24 -34.27 -36.55 -12.54
C TYR A 24 -34.04 -36.56 -11.02
N LYS A 25 -35.04 -35.95 -10.35
CA LYS A 25 -35.55 -36.14 -8.98
C LYS A 25 -34.85 -35.45 -7.79
N ILE A 26 -35.57 -34.46 -7.24
CA ILE A 26 -35.63 -33.97 -5.84
C ILE A 26 -36.92 -34.63 -5.26
N PRO A 27 -37.13 -34.96 -3.96
CA PRO A 27 -36.77 -34.21 -2.73
C PRO A 27 -36.26 -35.10 -1.58
N SER A 28 -35.90 -34.71 -0.35
CA SER A 28 -36.11 -33.57 0.56
C SER A 28 -35.10 -33.68 1.72
N SER A 29 -35.07 -32.68 2.62
CA SER A 29 -34.63 -32.69 4.03
C SER A 29 -33.39 -31.86 4.39
N GLU A 30 -33.68 -30.82 5.17
CA GLU A 30 -32.76 -29.96 5.92
C GLU A 30 -31.78 -30.78 6.78
N LYS A 31 -30.47 -30.73 6.49
CA LYS A 31 -29.42 -31.07 7.46
C LYS A 31 -28.20 -30.19 7.25
N GLY A 32 -27.63 -29.74 8.37
CA GLY A 32 -26.64 -28.67 8.50
C GLY A 32 -25.47 -28.68 7.51
N LYS A 33 -24.98 -27.47 7.22
CA LYS A 33 -23.80 -27.22 6.38
C LYS A 33 -22.57 -27.91 6.97
N LYS A 34 -22.31 -29.15 6.53
CA LYS A 34 -21.02 -29.82 6.74
C LYS A 34 -19.93 -29.01 6.01
N PRO A 35 -18.73 -28.85 6.58
CA PRO A 35 -17.65 -28.16 5.91
C PRO A 35 -17.35 -28.89 4.59
N THR A 36 -17.34 -28.14 3.50
CA THR A 36 -16.98 -28.67 2.19
C THR A 36 -15.58 -29.27 2.28
N LYS A 37 -15.49 -30.61 2.15
CA LYS A 37 -14.20 -31.30 2.11
C LYS A 37 -13.41 -30.74 0.94
N HIS A 38 -12.34 -29.99 1.23
CA HIS A 38 -11.41 -29.54 0.19
C HIS A 38 -10.75 -30.78 -0.41
N VAL A 39 -11.23 -31.22 -1.58
CA VAL A 39 -10.58 -32.31 -2.33
C VAL A 39 -9.21 -31.79 -2.76
N LYS A 40 -8.15 -32.32 -2.15
CA LYS A 40 -6.78 -31.96 -2.51
C LYS A 40 -6.51 -32.47 -3.91
N MET A 41 -6.44 -31.55 -4.87
CA MET A 41 -6.05 -31.85 -6.25
C MET A 41 -4.74 -32.63 -6.30
N SER A 42 -4.67 -33.63 -7.19
CA SER A 42 -3.43 -34.35 -7.48
C SER A 42 -2.33 -33.37 -7.92
N LYS A 43 -1.06 -33.70 -7.60
CA LYS A 43 0.12 -32.89 -8.01
C LYS A 43 0.08 -32.58 -9.51
N LYS A 44 -0.30 -33.57 -10.34
CA LYS A 44 -0.42 -33.42 -11.80
C LYS A 44 -1.55 -32.46 -12.21
N ALA A 45 -2.69 -32.50 -11.51
CA ALA A 45 -3.81 -31.60 -11.77
C ALA A 45 -3.44 -30.14 -11.45
N LYS A 46 -2.78 -29.88 -10.31
CA LYS A 46 -2.28 -28.54 -9.96
C LYS A 46 -1.28 -27.99 -10.98
N LEU A 47 -0.37 -28.83 -11.48
CA LEU A 47 0.59 -28.43 -12.52
C LEU A 47 -0.13 -28.06 -13.83
N ASN A 48 -1.12 -28.84 -14.24
CA ASN A 48 -1.91 -28.55 -15.44
C ASN A 48 -2.70 -27.24 -15.30
N GLU A 49 -3.29 -26.97 -14.14
CA GLU A 49 -3.96 -25.69 -13.85
C GLU A 49 -2.98 -24.50 -13.94
N LEU A 50 -1.81 -24.61 -13.30
CA LEU A 50 -0.77 -23.57 -13.39
C LEU A 50 -0.32 -23.34 -14.83
N ARG A 51 -0.15 -24.41 -15.62
CA ARG A 51 0.18 -24.32 -17.06
C ARG A 51 -0.92 -23.60 -17.84
N PHE A 52 -2.18 -23.88 -17.54
CA PHE A 52 -3.32 -23.22 -18.17
C PHE A 52 -3.38 -21.72 -17.85
N TYR A 53 -3.20 -21.33 -16.59
CA TYR A 53 -3.13 -19.91 -16.21
C TYR A 53 -1.96 -19.18 -16.89
N ARG A 54 -0.79 -19.84 -17.00
CA ARG A 54 0.37 -19.30 -17.73
C ARG A 54 0.06 -19.10 -19.22
N LEU A 55 -0.61 -20.07 -19.87
CA LEU A 55 -1.03 -19.94 -21.27
C LEU A 55 -2.01 -18.79 -21.47
N LYS A 56 -3.04 -18.68 -20.60
CA LYS A 56 -3.98 -17.54 -20.62
C LYS A 56 -3.28 -16.20 -20.44
N ALA A 57 -2.34 -16.11 -19.50
CA ALA A 57 -1.54 -14.91 -19.28
C ALA A 57 -0.71 -14.55 -20.52
N LYS A 58 -0.04 -15.53 -21.15
CA LYS A 58 0.70 -15.31 -22.40
C LYS A 58 -0.20 -14.83 -23.54
N LYS A 59 -1.39 -15.42 -23.70
CA LYS A 59 -2.37 -14.98 -24.72
C LYS A 59 -2.83 -13.54 -24.50
N LYS A 60 -3.09 -13.12 -23.26
CA LYS A 60 -3.47 -11.73 -22.93
C LYS A 60 -2.31 -10.73 -23.11
N MET A 61 -1.07 -11.16 -22.90
CA MET A 61 0.10 -10.30 -23.10
C MET A 61 0.47 -10.15 -24.58
N ASN A 62 0.29 -11.19 -25.37
CA ASN A 62 0.60 -11.24 -26.80
C ASN A 62 -0.63 -10.90 -27.66
N SER A 63 -1.71 -10.36 -27.08
CA SER A 63 -2.89 -9.98 -27.84
C SER A 63 -2.54 -8.84 -28.81
N PRO A 64 -3.00 -8.89 -30.08
CA PRO A 64 -2.80 -7.80 -31.03
C PRO A 64 -3.44 -6.49 -30.57
N ASN A 65 -4.56 -6.56 -29.82
CA ASN A 65 -5.22 -5.40 -29.27
C ASN A 65 -4.45 -4.86 -28.04
N PRO A 66 -3.94 -3.60 -28.09
CA PRO A 66 -3.20 -3.00 -26.98
C PRO A 66 -4.09 -2.73 -25.75
N GLU A 67 -5.38 -2.45 -25.91
CA GLU A 67 -6.32 -2.22 -24.82
C GLU A 67 -6.42 -3.44 -23.88
N VAL A 68 -6.53 -4.63 -24.48
CA VAL A 68 -6.59 -5.90 -23.75
C VAL A 68 -5.31 -6.12 -22.95
N ARG A 69 -4.16 -5.76 -23.52
CA ARG A 69 -2.85 -5.88 -22.90
C ARG A 69 -2.70 -4.90 -21.72
N ILE A 70 -3.10 -3.63 -21.90
CA ILE A 70 -3.04 -2.59 -20.87
C ILE A 70 -3.97 -2.94 -19.70
N ARG A 71 -5.24 -3.26 -19.99
CA ARG A 71 -6.22 -3.68 -18.97
C ARG A 71 -5.74 -4.89 -18.17
N TYR A 72 -5.11 -5.87 -18.83
CA TYR A 72 -4.54 -7.03 -18.13
C TYR A 72 -3.38 -6.65 -17.18
N LYS A 73 -2.47 -5.76 -17.61
CA LYS A 73 -1.38 -5.27 -16.74
C LYS A 73 -1.95 -4.49 -15.55
N LEU A 74 -2.96 -3.66 -15.79
CA LEU A 74 -3.64 -2.84 -14.77
C LEU A 74 -4.34 -3.73 -13.73
N GLU A 75 -5.10 -4.74 -14.15
CA GLU A 75 -5.74 -5.71 -13.24
C GLU A 75 -4.71 -6.39 -12.32
N LYS A 76 -3.55 -6.78 -12.88
CA LYS A 76 -2.47 -7.41 -12.13
C LYS A 76 -1.80 -6.43 -11.15
N ALA A 77 -1.62 -5.18 -11.56
CA ALA A 77 -1.03 -4.14 -10.73
C ALA A 77 -1.96 -3.79 -9.55
N LYS A 78 -3.26 -3.57 -9.80
CA LYS A 78 -4.28 -3.32 -8.76
C LYS A 78 -4.40 -4.47 -7.76
N ARG A 79 -4.31 -5.73 -8.23
CA ARG A 79 -4.27 -6.90 -7.33
C ARG A 79 -3.03 -6.89 -6.43
N LYS A 80 -1.87 -6.51 -6.97
CA LYS A 80 -0.62 -6.41 -6.20
C LYS A 80 -0.70 -5.26 -5.19
N GLU A 81 -1.24 -4.12 -5.58
CA GLU A 81 -1.46 -2.96 -4.73
C GLU A 81 -2.36 -3.31 -3.53
N ALA A 82 -3.53 -3.93 -3.78
CA ALA A 82 -4.42 -4.40 -2.73
C ALA A 82 -3.74 -5.37 -1.75
N TRP A 83 -2.94 -6.30 -2.29
CA TRP A 83 -2.14 -7.21 -1.46
C TRP A 83 -1.10 -6.48 -0.61
N LEU A 84 -0.43 -5.45 -1.15
CA LEU A 84 0.54 -4.63 -0.40
C LEU A 84 -0.15 -3.83 0.71
N ILE A 85 -1.31 -3.25 0.44
CA ILE A 85 -2.13 -2.54 1.43
C ILE A 85 -2.54 -3.49 2.57
N GLU A 86 -3.01 -4.70 2.23
CA GLU A 86 -3.36 -5.73 3.22
C GLU A 86 -2.15 -6.20 4.06
N LYS A 87 -0.94 -6.14 3.49
CA LYS A 87 0.28 -6.40 4.25
C LYS A 87 0.65 -5.24 5.16
N LEU A 88 0.52 -4.00 4.69
CA LEU A 88 0.83 -2.79 5.46
C LEU A 88 -0.11 -2.58 6.64
N SER A 89 -1.41 -2.86 6.48
CA SER A 89 -2.39 -2.75 7.57
C SER A 89 -2.05 -3.62 8.78
N LYS A 90 -1.34 -4.74 8.59
CA LYS A 90 -0.87 -5.62 9.68
C LYS A 90 0.24 -5.00 10.54
N PHE A 91 0.91 -3.96 10.04
CA PHE A 91 1.93 -3.22 10.77
C PHE A 91 1.39 -1.97 11.45
N GLU A 92 0.14 -1.60 11.20
CA GLU A 92 -0.50 -0.48 11.89
C GLU A 92 -0.82 -0.90 13.32
N VAL A 93 -0.04 -0.39 14.27
CA VAL A 93 -0.32 -0.54 15.69
C VAL A 93 -1.47 0.41 16.02
N PRO A 94 -2.55 -0.06 16.67
CA PRO A 94 -3.64 0.81 17.09
C PRO A 94 -3.09 2.01 17.86
N LYS A 95 -3.38 3.21 17.35
CA LYS A 95 -2.99 4.43 18.03
C LYS A 95 -3.92 4.62 19.22
N LEU A 96 -3.49 4.19 20.41
CA LEU A 96 -4.12 4.62 21.65
C LEU A 96 -4.10 6.16 21.64
N ARG A 97 -5.25 6.78 21.92
CA ARG A 97 -5.37 8.24 22.01
C ARG A 97 -4.32 8.71 23.00
N ALA A 98 -3.51 9.68 22.59
CA ALA A 98 -2.54 10.27 23.49
C ALA A 98 -3.31 10.78 24.71
N GLU A 99 -2.97 10.27 25.90
CA GLU A 99 -3.29 10.94 27.14
C GLU A 99 -2.81 12.38 26.97
N THR A 100 -3.70 13.35 27.19
CA THR A 100 -3.38 14.77 27.20
C THR A 100 -2.27 14.97 28.22
N CYS A 101 -1.04 14.97 27.75
CA CYS A 101 0.11 15.29 28.58
C CYS A 101 -0.09 16.75 28.96
N ASP A 102 -0.36 17.01 30.24
CA ASP A 102 -0.69 18.33 30.74
C ASP A 102 0.35 19.33 30.23
N PRO A 103 -0.04 20.27 29.35
CA PRO A 103 0.85 21.30 28.90
C PRO A 103 0.98 22.26 30.08
N GLU A 104 1.95 22.02 30.97
CA GLU A 104 2.64 23.16 31.58
C GLU A 104 3.18 23.98 30.41
N MET A 105 2.41 25.01 30.03
CA MET A 105 2.58 25.72 28.78
C MET A 105 3.96 26.37 28.77
N LEU A 106 4.89 25.74 28.04
CA LEU A 106 6.20 26.32 27.72
C LEU A 106 5.98 27.73 27.20
N THR A 107 6.57 28.71 27.87
CA THR A 107 6.44 30.11 27.46
C THR A 107 7.15 30.32 26.12
N GLU A 108 6.80 31.38 25.40
CA GLU A 108 7.43 31.64 24.10
C GLU A 108 8.93 31.91 24.24
N GLU A 109 9.34 32.52 25.34
CA GLU A 109 10.74 32.78 25.67
C GLU A 109 11.50 31.47 25.89
N GLU A 110 10.92 30.54 26.65
CA GLU A 110 11.49 29.22 26.89
C GLU A 110 11.62 28.42 25.58
N LYS A 111 10.59 28.45 24.72
CA LYS A 111 10.64 27.81 23.39
C LYS A 111 11.75 28.39 22.53
N HIS A 112 11.88 29.71 22.50
CA HIS A 112 12.94 30.37 21.74
C HIS A 112 14.34 30.02 22.27
N TYR A 113 14.51 29.98 23.61
CA TYR A 113 15.76 29.54 24.24
C TYR A 113 16.10 28.08 23.88
N LEU A 114 15.14 27.17 24.01
CA LEU A 114 15.33 25.75 23.70
C LEU A 114 15.61 25.51 22.22
N LYS A 115 14.98 26.27 21.33
CA LYS A 115 15.26 26.25 19.88
C LYS A 115 16.71 26.63 19.60
N ARG A 116 17.20 27.73 20.18
CA ARG A 116 18.58 28.20 20.00
C ARG A 116 19.60 27.22 20.60
N THR A 117 19.31 26.71 21.79
CA THR A 117 20.18 25.79 22.52
C THR A 117 20.21 24.41 21.88
N GLY A 118 19.04 23.88 21.49
CA GLY A 118 18.90 22.59 20.82
C GLY A 118 19.61 22.55 19.46
N GLU A 119 19.62 23.65 18.70
CA GLU A 119 20.32 23.70 17.42
C GLU A 119 21.85 23.69 17.58
N LYS A 120 22.38 24.38 18.61
CA LYS A 120 23.82 24.45 18.88
C LYS A 120 24.40 23.13 19.39
N LYS A 121 23.58 22.32 20.07
CA LYS A 121 24.07 21.07 20.66
C LYS A 121 24.35 20.01 19.59
N LYS A 122 25.39 19.21 19.82
CA LYS A 122 25.85 18.12 18.94
C LYS A 122 25.17 16.78 19.22
N ASN A 123 24.21 16.70 20.13
CA ASN A 123 23.51 15.47 20.46
C ASN A 123 22.34 15.26 19.48
N PHE A 124 22.58 14.43 18.47
CA PHE A 124 21.58 14.11 17.47
C PHE A 124 21.32 12.60 17.35
N ILE A 125 20.10 12.27 16.94
CA ILE A 125 19.67 10.92 16.58
C ILE A 125 19.40 10.89 15.09
N LEU A 126 19.92 9.88 14.40
CA LEU A 126 19.67 9.67 12.97
C LEU A 126 18.50 8.71 12.79
N VAL A 127 17.44 9.19 12.13
CA VAL A 127 16.32 8.37 11.68
C VAL A 127 16.51 8.07 10.20
N GLY A 128 16.75 6.79 9.91
CA GLY A 128 16.97 6.29 8.56
C GLY A 128 15.70 5.86 7.83
N ARG A 129 15.87 5.03 6.79
CA ARG A 129 14.76 4.45 5.98
C ARG A 129 13.73 3.68 6.80
N ARG A 130 14.11 3.16 7.97
CA ARG A 130 13.21 2.40 8.86
C ARG A 130 12.17 3.27 9.55
N GLY A 131 12.33 4.60 9.52
CA GLY A 131 11.47 5.53 10.22
C GLY A 131 11.56 5.38 11.74
N VAL A 132 10.47 5.71 12.42
CA VAL A 132 10.33 5.63 13.88
C VAL A 132 10.11 4.17 14.29
N PHE A 133 10.93 3.70 15.22
CA PHE A 133 10.79 2.37 15.83
C PHE A 133 11.32 2.43 17.26
N GLY A 134 11.09 1.39 18.06
CA GLY A 134 11.37 1.41 19.50
C GLY A 134 12.80 1.78 19.89
N GLY A 135 13.79 1.48 19.04
CA GLY A 135 15.19 1.84 19.28
C GLY A 135 15.48 3.34 19.15
N VAL A 136 14.70 4.08 18.36
CA VAL A 136 14.81 5.55 18.25
C VAL A 136 14.36 6.19 19.56
N VAL A 137 13.21 5.75 20.08
CA VAL A 137 12.64 6.24 21.34
C VAL A 137 13.54 5.91 22.52
N LEU A 138 14.06 4.68 22.58
CA LEU A 138 15.09 4.28 23.56
C LEU A 138 16.29 5.25 23.52
N ASN A 139 16.78 5.58 22.33
CA ASN A 139 17.93 6.48 22.19
C ASN A 139 17.59 7.92 22.64
N MET A 140 16.35 8.38 22.43
CA MET A 140 15.88 9.67 22.97
C MET A 140 15.96 9.70 24.49
N HIS A 141 15.41 8.68 25.16
CA HIS A 141 15.45 8.59 26.62
C HIS A 141 16.88 8.53 27.18
N LEU A 142 17.79 7.85 26.48
CA LEU A 142 19.21 7.81 26.85
C LEU A 142 19.87 9.20 26.77
N HIS A 143 19.60 9.97 25.71
CA HIS A 143 20.10 11.34 25.63
C HIS A 143 19.48 12.24 26.69
N TRP A 144 18.21 12.05 27.02
CA TRP A 144 17.50 12.85 28.02
C TRP A 144 17.97 12.67 29.46
N LYS A 145 18.71 11.58 29.74
CA LYS A 145 19.39 11.39 31.02
C LYS A 145 20.43 12.48 31.31
N LYS A 146 21.09 13.01 30.27
CA LYS A 146 22.17 14.00 30.41
C LYS A 146 21.83 15.36 29.78
N HIS A 147 20.90 15.40 28.84
CA HIS A 147 20.61 16.60 28.06
C HIS A 147 19.12 16.87 28.02
N GLU A 148 18.72 18.12 28.20
CA GLU A 148 17.30 18.50 28.20
C GLU A 148 16.65 18.42 26.80
N THR A 149 17.44 18.67 25.77
CA THR A 149 17.01 18.73 24.37
C THR A 149 17.72 17.67 23.53
N VAL A 150 17.07 17.18 22.49
CA VAL A 150 17.61 16.21 21.52
C VAL A 150 17.25 16.65 20.12
N LYS A 151 18.23 16.62 19.21
CA LYS A 151 18.02 16.85 17.78
C LYS A 151 17.78 15.52 17.06
N ILE A 152 16.78 15.43 16.21
CA ILE A 152 16.48 14.23 15.43
C ILE A 152 16.60 14.60 13.97
N ILE A 153 17.46 13.92 13.22
CA ILE A 153 17.70 14.18 11.80
C ILE A 153 17.13 13.01 11.01
N CYS A 154 16.13 13.27 10.17
CA CYS A 154 15.45 12.27 9.38
C CYS A 154 15.99 12.26 7.94
N LYS A 155 16.73 11.22 7.56
CA LYS A 155 17.29 11.07 6.20
C LYS A 155 17.25 9.59 5.75
N PRO A 156 16.63 9.23 4.61
CA PRO A 156 15.80 10.05 3.72
C PRO A 156 14.39 10.29 4.31
N CYS A 157 13.80 11.45 4.03
CA CYS A 157 12.44 11.79 4.46
C CYS A 157 11.71 12.43 3.28
N LYS A 158 10.47 12.00 3.03
CA LYS A 158 9.58 12.65 2.07
C LYS A 158 9.06 13.98 2.64
N PRO A 159 8.67 14.95 1.80
CA PRO A 159 7.94 16.11 2.27
C PRO A 159 6.67 15.67 3.02
N GLY A 160 6.36 16.33 4.14
CA GLY A 160 5.21 15.98 4.99
C GLY A 160 5.43 14.82 5.98
N GLN A 161 6.28 13.84 5.63
CA GLN A 161 6.54 12.67 6.49
C GLN A 161 7.21 13.05 7.82
N ILE A 162 7.97 14.15 7.85
CA ILE A 162 8.60 14.66 9.07
C ILE A 162 7.58 15.04 10.15
N HIS A 163 6.41 15.57 9.76
CA HIS A 163 5.35 15.93 10.71
C HIS A 163 4.73 14.67 11.32
N GLN A 164 4.52 13.62 10.52
CA GLN A 164 4.04 12.33 11.01
C GLN A 164 5.03 11.69 11.99
N TYR A 165 6.34 11.77 11.70
CA TYR A 165 7.37 11.30 12.62
C TYR A 165 7.44 12.14 13.89
N ALA A 166 7.29 13.46 13.80
CA ALA A 166 7.26 14.32 14.97
C ALA A 166 6.09 13.96 15.90
N GLU A 167 4.89 13.78 15.34
CA GLU A 167 3.70 13.36 16.07
C GLU A 167 3.86 11.96 16.70
N GLU A 168 4.36 11.00 15.93
CA GLU A 168 4.57 9.63 16.42
C GLU A 168 5.64 9.58 17.53
N LEU A 169 6.74 10.30 17.37
CA LEU A 169 7.78 10.40 18.39
C LEU A 169 7.26 11.11 19.64
N ALA A 170 6.52 12.22 19.51
CA ALA A 170 5.93 12.91 20.64
C ALA A 170 5.01 11.99 21.45
N ARG A 171 4.16 11.21 20.75
CA ARG A 171 3.28 10.22 21.36
C ARG A 171 4.04 9.11 22.08
N LEU A 172 5.07 8.55 21.44
CA LEU A 172 5.81 7.40 21.98
C LEU A 172 6.76 7.78 23.13
N SER A 173 7.45 8.91 23.00
CA SER A 173 8.47 9.34 23.97
C SER A 173 7.92 10.27 25.06
N LYS A 174 6.66 10.71 24.94
CA LYS A 174 6.05 11.79 25.75
C LYS A 174 6.87 13.09 25.74
N GLY A 175 7.59 13.31 24.64
CA GLY A 175 8.45 14.49 24.46
C GLY A 175 7.70 15.64 23.81
N ILE A 176 8.12 16.86 24.09
CA ILE A 176 7.54 18.07 23.52
C ILE A 176 8.32 18.45 22.26
N VAL A 177 7.61 18.60 21.14
CA VAL A 177 8.17 19.11 19.89
C VAL A 177 8.35 20.62 20.02
N ILE A 178 9.58 21.10 19.91
CA ILE A 178 9.89 22.54 20.00
C ILE A 178 9.89 23.18 18.61
N ASP A 179 10.56 22.56 17.64
CA ASP A 179 10.74 23.13 16.31
C ASP A 179 10.91 22.01 15.26
N ILE A 180 10.28 22.19 14.11
CA ILE A 180 10.46 21.34 12.93
C ILE A 180 11.13 22.19 11.85
N ARG A 181 12.37 21.83 11.51
CA ARG A 181 13.21 22.59 10.58
C ARG A 181 13.09 21.99 9.16
N PRO A 182 13.20 22.83 8.11
CA PRO A 182 13.09 22.38 6.72
C PRO A 182 14.24 21.47 6.27
N ASN A 183 15.35 21.42 7.02
CA ASN A 183 16.49 20.52 6.78
C ASN A 183 16.25 19.08 7.26
N ASN A 184 14.98 18.66 7.36
CA ASN A 184 14.51 17.41 7.93
C ASN A 184 15.02 17.13 9.35
N SER A 185 15.09 18.17 10.19
CA SER A 185 15.46 18.02 11.60
C SER A 185 14.36 18.46 12.55
N ILE A 186 14.19 17.72 13.63
CA ILE A 186 13.20 17.99 14.69
C ILE A 186 13.96 18.21 15.99
N ILE A 187 13.59 19.25 16.73
CA ILE A 187 14.12 19.49 18.08
C ILE A 187 13.08 19.06 19.09
N PHE A 188 13.45 18.11 19.93
CA PHE A 188 12.62 17.60 21.02
C PHE A 188 13.14 18.07 22.37
N TYR A 189 12.21 18.36 23.27
CA TYR A 189 12.46 18.65 24.67
C TYR A 189 11.81 17.56 25.54
N ARG A 190 12.50 17.15 26.60
CA ARG A 190 12.05 16.06 27.47
C ARG A 190 10.89 16.42 28.41
N GLY A 191 10.72 17.71 28.74
CA GLY A 191 9.84 18.20 29.81
C GLY A 191 10.61 18.67 31.06
N LYS A 192 10.00 19.53 31.88
CA LYS A 192 10.59 20.04 33.13
C LYS A 192 10.78 18.91 34.15
N ASN A 193 9.76 18.05 34.27
CA ASN A 193 9.69 16.95 35.24
C ASN A 193 10.00 15.58 34.60
N TYR A 194 11.06 15.49 33.80
CA TYR A 194 11.40 14.24 33.15
C TYR A 194 11.86 13.17 34.15
N VAL A 195 11.11 12.08 34.22
CA VAL A 195 11.48 10.86 34.95
C VAL A 195 11.80 9.77 33.93
N GLN A 196 12.92 9.09 34.13
CA GLN A 196 13.32 7.98 33.27
C GLN A 196 12.26 6.85 33.34
N PRO A 197 11.58 6.49 32.23
CA PRO A 197 10.58 5.42 32.26
C PRO A 197 11.18 4.07 32.67
N THR A 198 10.43 3.22 33.38
CA THR A 198 10.90 1.85 33.68
C THR A 198 11.09 1.03 32.40
N VAL A 199 10.19 1.24 31.42
CA VAL A 199 10.28 0.63 30.09
C VAL A 199 10.73 1.70 29.08
N MET A 200 12.00 1.62 28.68
CA MET A 200 12.62 2.60 27.77
C MET A 200 12.07 2.58 26.34
N SER A 201 11.56 1.44 25.90
CA SER A 201 11.03 1.26 24.55
C SER A 201 9.57 0.86 24.65
N PRO A 202 8.62 1.75 24.32
CA PRO A 202 7.21 1.45 24.45
C PRO A 202 6.83 0.19 23.65
N PRO A 203 5.98 -0.69 24.20
CA PRO A 203 5.53 -1.91 23.51
C PRO A 203 4.71 -1.60 22.25
N ASP A 204 4.15 -0.40 22.16
CA ASP A 204 3.36 0.10 21.02
C ASP A 204 4.22 0.39 19.77
N THR A 205 5.51 0.06 19.80
CA THR A 205 6.43 0.30 18.69
C THR A 205 6.75 -0.96 17.88
N LEU A 206 7.04 -0.76 16.59
CA LEU A 206 7.53 -1.85 15.76
C LEU A 206 8.96 -2.23 16.14
N SER A 207 9.25 -3.54 16.07
CA SER A 207 10.64 -4.04 16.13
C SER A 207 11.47 -3.54 14.94
N LYS A 208 12.79 -3.47 15.10
CA LYS A 208 13.74 -3.01 14.06
C LYS A 208 13.59 -3.73 12.72
N ASN A 209 13.33 -5.04 12.73
CA ASN A 209 13.17 -5.83 11.52
C ASN A 209 11.81 -5.59 10.85
N LYS A 210 10.73 -5.54 11.63
CA LYS A 210 9.38 -5.23 11.13
C LYS A 210 9.30 -3.82 10.53
N ALA A 211 9.97 -2.83 11.13
CA ALA A 211 10.05 -1.47 10.60
C ALA A 211 10.75 -1.43 9.22
N LEU A 212 11.82 -2.22 9.03
CA LEU A 212 12.46 -2.34 7.73
C LEU A 212 11.56 -3.04 6.69
N GLU A 213 10.79 -4.04 7.12
CA GLU A 213 9.85 -4.74 6.24
C GLU A 213 8.71 -3.83 5.79
N LYS A 214 8.13 -3.05 6.71
CA LYS A 214 7.13 -2.00 6.43
C LYS A 214 7.64 -1.05 5.34
N TYR A 215 8.85 -0.52 5.49
CA TYR A 215 9.47 0.36 4.50
C TYR A 215 9.59 -0.31 3.11
N LYS A 216 9.95 -1.60 3.04
CA LYS A 216 10.02 -2.31 1.75
C LYS A 216 8.64 -2.43 1.07
N TYR A 217 7.59 -2.67 1.85
CA TYR A 217 6.22 -2.72 1.32
C TYR A 217 5.75 -1.34 0.85
N GLU A 218 6.00 -0.28 1.61
CA GLU A 218 5.69 1.11 1.20
C GLU A 218 6.39 1.48 -0.11
N GLN A 219 7.69 1.20 -0.22
CA GLN A 219 8.44 1.42 -1.45
C GLN A 219 7.89 0.62 -2.64
N SER A 220 7.51 -0.65 -2.42
CA SER A 220 6.87 -1.43 -3.47
C SER A 220 5.48 -0.88 -3.83
N LEU A 221 4.74 -0.32 -2.87
CA LEU A 221 3.42 0.25 -3.07
C LEU A 221 3.52 1.50 -3.96
N GLU A 222 4.43 2.41 -3.61
CA GLU A 222 4.72 3.62 -4.40
C GLU A 222 5.07 3.28 -5.85
N HIS A 223 5.96 2.30 -6.05
CA HIS A 223 6.31 1.87 -7.40
C HIS A 223 5.13 1.25 -8.15
N THR A 224 4.26 0.49 -7.47
CA THR A 224 3.05 -0.05 -8.10
C THR A 224 2.04 1.03 -8.44
N SER A 225 1.84 2.03 -7.59
CA SER A 225 0.89 3.12 -7.86
C SER A 225 1.39 3.99 -9.03
N GLN A 226 2.68 4.35 -9.08
CA GLN A 226 3.28 5.02 -10.24
C GLN A 226 3.15 4.20 -11.54
N PHE A 227 3.23 2.87 -11.43
CA PHE A 227 3.03 1.99 -12.58
C PHE A 227 1.57 1.95 -13.02
N ILE A 228 0.62 1.97 -12.09
CA ILE A 228 -0.82 2.06 -12.39
C ILE A 228 -1.14 3.37 -13.09
N GLU A 229 -0.66 4.50 -12.57
CA GLU A 229 -0.84 5.82 -13.19
C GLU A 229 -0.34 5.87 -14.64
N LYS A 230 0.83 5.27 -14.91
CA LYS A 230 1.37 5.17 -16.27
C LYS A 230 0.47 4.35 -17.19
N LEU A 231 -0.06 3.23 -16.71
CA LEU A 231 -0.97 2.38 -17.49
C LEU A 231 -2.33 3.01 -17.72
N GLU A 232 -2.84 3.79 -16.76
CA GLU A 232 -4.11 4.51 -16.89
C GLU A 232 -3.99 5.61 -17.94
N LYS A 233 -2.87 6.35 -17.96
CA LYS A 233 -2.56 7.31 -19.03
C LYS A 233 -2.42 6.65 -20.41
N GLU A 234 -1.67 5.53 -20.49
CA GLU A 234 -1.54 4.76 -21.76
C GLU A 234 -2.90 4.29 -22.29
N LEU A 235 -3.81 3.90 -21.38
CA LEU A 235 -5.17 3.48 -21.73
C LEU A 235 -6.01 4.65 -22.25
N GLU A 236 -5.95 5.80 -21.57
CA GLU A 236 -6.66 7.02 -21.94
C GLU A 236 -6.22 7.54 -23.32
N GLU A 237 -4.90 7.65 -23.54
CA GLU A 237 -4.33 8.04 -24.83
C GLU A 237 -4.76 7.11 -25.98
N TYR A 238 -4.81 5.79 -25.72
CA TYR A 238 -5.28 4.83 -26.71
C TYR A 238 -6.77 5.01 -27.03
N LEU A 239 -7.61 5.20 -26.01
CA LEU A 239 -9.04 5.41 -26.20
C LEU A 239 -9.32 6.71 -26.96
N GLU A 240 -8.60 7.78 -26.66
CA GLU A 240 -8.66 9.03 -27.41
C GLU A 240 -8.28 8.82 -28.89
N HIS A 241 -7.18 8.12 -29.15
CA HIS A 241 -6.73 7.82 -30.52
C HIS A 241 -7.81 7.05 -31.30
N VAL A 242 -8.40 6.02 -30.69
CA VAL A 242 -9.50 5.24 -31.29
C VAL A 242 -10.72 6.14 -31.56
N ALA A 243 -11.07 7.04 -30.63
CA ALA A 243 -12.18 7.97 -30.81
C ALA A 243 -11.93 8.98 -31.95
N ARG A 244 -10.72 9.53 -32.06
CA ARG A 244 -10.33 10.43 -33.17
C ARG A 244 -10.39 9.70 -34.52
N TYR A 245 -9.89 8.47 -34.58
CA TYR A 245 -9.92 7.66 -35.81
C TYR A 245 -11.36 7.33 -36.24
N LYS A 246 -12.25 7.00 -35.30
CA LYS A 246 -13.67 6.76 -35.59
C LYS A 246 -14.37 8.01 -36.16
N LYS A 247 -14.17 9.18 -35.53
CA LYS A 247 -14.74 10.45 -36.01
C LYS A 247 -14.25 10.82 -37.43
N GLY A 248 -12.98 10.60 -37.74
CA GLY A 248 -12.45 10.83 -39.08
C GLY A 248 -13.03 9.89 -40.15
N LYS A 249 -13.46 8.68 -39.75
CA LYS A 249 -14.08 7.70 -40.66
C LYS A 249 -15.55 7.96 -40.91
N GLU A 250 -16.27 8.52 -39.94
CA GLU A 250 -17.68 8.91 -40.06
C GLU A 250 -17.87 10.25 -40.82
N GLY A 251 -16.83 11.08 -40.93
CA GLY A 251 -16.85 12.36 -41.65
C GLY A 251 -16.56 12.30 -43.16
N LEU A 252 -16.32 11.12 -43.75
CA LEU A 252 -16.12 10.94 -45.19
C LEU A 252 -17.48 10.62 -45.86
N PRO A 253 -18.05 11.50 -46.72
CA PRO A 253 -19.27 11.17 -47.45
C PRO A 253 -18.99 10.00 -48.42
N GLN A 254 -19.89 9.02 -48.43
CA GLN A 254 -19.86 7.93 -49.39
C GLN A 254 -19.94 8.53 -50.79
N ILE A 255 -18.85 8.46 -51.56
CA ILE A 255 -18.84 8.78 -52.98
C ILE A 255 -19.69 7.69 -53.65
N THR A 256 -20.97 7.97 -53.83
CA THR A 256 -21.85 7.17 -54.70
C THR A 256 -21.34 7.29 -56.12
N ILE A 257 -20.66 6.25 -56.59
CA ILE A 257 -20.35 6.07 -58.01
C ILE A 257 -21.70 5.77 -58.68
N ALA A 258 -22.29 6.78 -59.32
CA ALA A 258 -23.38 6.58 -60.26
C ALA A 258 -22.77 5.96 -61.52
N GLU A 259 -23.06 4.67 -61.75
CA GLU A 259 -22.77 4.00 -63.02
C GLU A 259 -23.64 4.63 -64.12
N ALA A 260 -22.98 4.98 -65.22
CA ALA A 260 -23.55 5.60 -66.42
C ALA A 260 -24.04 4.55 -67.42
#